data_AF-A0AA38NVJ2-F1
#
_entry.id   AF-A0AA38NVJ2-F1
#
_cell.length_a   1.000
_cell.length_b   1.000
_cell.length_c   1.000
_cell.angle_alpha   90.00
_cell.angle_beta   90.00
_cell.angle_gamma   90.00
#
_symmetry.space_group_name_H-M   'P 1'
#
loop_
_entity.id
_entity.type
_entity.pdbx_description
1 polymer ?
#
loop_
_entity_poly.entity_id
_entity_poly.type
_entity_poly.pdbx_seq_one_letter_code
_entity_poly.pdbx_strand_id
1 'polypeptide(L)'
;IKVKYESLETWRPVTDILRCNPDFHNRPRYDFIIIQTAHDGPVFAQMQYLFVCTVADKPYPMALIQAYRVVRSRSSHDKDLGLLRLRKDRVTELISVQSIVRGAIVIPASDDPMKGDEMLVWDVLDGNMFLRVKRDYAGYTTGR
;
A
#
# COMPACT_ATOMS: atom_id res chain seq x y z
N ILE A 1 7.88 -10.95 4.97
CA ILE A 1 8.97 -10.77 3.98
C ILE A 1 9.77 -9.50 4.31
N LYS A 2 11.06 -9.43 3.93
CA LYS A 2 11.88 -8.21 4.08
C LYS A 2 11.99 -7.54 2.71
N VAL A 3 11.55 -6.29 2.60
CA VAL A 3 11.60 -5.52 1.36
C VAL A 3 12.58 -4.37 1.54
N LYS A 4 13.58 -4.28 0.67
CA LYS A 4 14.56 -3.20 0.68
C LYS A 4 14.16 -2.15 -0.35
N TYR A 5 14.22 -0.88 0.03
CA TYR A 5 13.96 0.24 -0.87
C TYR A 5 14.86 1.42 -0.52
N GLU A 6 15.06 2.31 -1.49
CA GLU A 6 15.75 3.56 -1.27
C GLU A 6 14.78 4.60 -0.68
N SER A 7 15.20 5.24 0.42
CA SER A 7 14.41 6.30 1.00
C SER A 7 14.50 7.59 0.18
N LEU A 8 13.38 8.21 -0.18
CA LEU A 8 13.35 9.54 -0.81
C LEU A 8 13.78 10.66 0.15
N GLU A 9 13.71 10.41 1.46
CA GLU A 9 14.09 11.39 2.49
C GLU A 9 15.60 11.39 2.71
N THR A 10 16.20 10.20 2.87
CA THR A 10 17.60 10.06 3.28
C THR A 10 18.51 9.53 2.19
N TRP A 11 17.95 9.03 1.08
CA TRP A 11 18.68 8.45 -0.06
C TRP A 11 19.54 7.26 0.35
N ARG A 12 19.07 6.53 1.36
CA ARG A 12 19.73 5.34 1.91
C ARG A 12 18.82 4.12 1.78
N PRO A 13 19.40 2.91 1.70
CA PRO A 13 18.62 1.69 1.71
C PRO A 13 17.98 1.49 3.09
N VAL A 14 16.65 1.32 3.10
CA VAL A 14 15.83 0.99 4.28
C VAL A 14 15.18 -0.38 4.04
N THR A 15 14.83 -1.09 5.12
CA THR A 15 14.16 -2.40 5.03
C THR A 15 12.82 -2.37 5.76
N ASP A 16 11.74 -2.62 5.03
CA ASP A 16 10.42 -2.87 5.61
C ASP A 16 10.25 -4.37 5.91
N ILE A 17 9.68 -4.70 7.06
CA ILE A 17 9.33 -6.07 7.45
C ILE A 17 7.81 -6.22 7.33
N LEU A 18 7.39 -6.83 6.23
CA LEU A 18 5.97 -7.01 5.90
C LEU A 18 5.43 -8.34 6.44
N ARG A 19 4.20 -8.28 6.95
CA ARG A 19 3.45 -9.40 7.54
C ARG A 19 2.14 -9.64 6.80
N CYS A 20 1.81 -10.92 6.70
CA CYS A 20 0.52 -11.42 6.24
C CYS A 20 0.22 -12.63 7.13
N ASN A 21 -0.40 -12.36 8.28
CA ASN A 21 -0.67 -13.38 9.29
C ASN A 21 -2.17 -13.37 9.63
N PRO A 22 -2.93 -14.46 9.36
CA PRO A 22 -4.34 -14.53 9.70
C PRO A 22 -4.61 -14.55 11.21
N ASP A 23 -3.61 -14.91 12.03
CA ASP A 23 -3.72 -14.95 13.49
C ASP A 23 -2.54 -14.23 14.17
N PHE A 24 -2.63 -12.90 14.21
CA PHE A 24 -1.70 -12.03 14.90
C PHE A 24 -2.36 -11.44 16.16
N HIS A 25 -2.07 -12.04 17.31
CA HIS A 25 -2.73 -11.69 18.58
C HIS A 25 -4.27 -11.80 18.52
N ASN A 26 -4.79 -12.94 18.01
CA ASN A 26 -6.22 -13.20 17.84
C ASN A 26 -6.92 -12.27 16.83
N ARG A 27 -6.16 -11.60 15.95
CA ARG A 27 -6.69 -10.75 14.88
C ARG A 27 -5.86 -10.92 13.61
N PRO A 28 -6.48 -10.90 12.42
CA PRO A 28 -5.72 -10.92 11.18
C PRO A 28 -4.90 -9.63 11.04
N ARG A 29 -3.66 -9.78 10.57
CA ARG A 29 -2.78 -8.67 10.19
C ARG A 29 -2.28 -8.86 8.76
N TYR A 30 -2.80 -8.03 7.88
CA TYR A 30 -2.45 -7.95 6.48
C TYR A 30 -1.87 -6.56 6.19
N ASP A 31 -0.55 -6.48 6.07
CA ASP A 31 0.12 -5.20 5.86
C ASP A 31 -0.21 -4.65 4.45
N PHE A 32 -0.33 -3.33 4.35
CA PHE A 32 -0.46 -2.63 3.08
C PHE A 32 0.91 -2.43 2.44
N ILE A 33 0.92 -2.40 1.11
CA ILE A 33 2.12 -2.32 0.28
C ILE A 33 1.90 -1.37 -0.89
N ILE A 34 3.01 -0.87 -1.42
CA ILE A 34 3.07 -0.22 -2.73
C ILE A 34 3.74 -1.19 -3.69
N ILE A 35 3.11 -1.43 -4.83
CA ILE A 35 3.65 -2.26 -5.90
C ILE A 35 3.97 -1.42 -7.13
N GLN A 36 5.03 -1.79 -7.83
CA GLN A 36 5.34 -1.20 -9.12
C GLN A 36 4.62 -2.00 -10.21
N THR A 37 3.76 -1.34 -10.96
CA THR A 37 3.17 -1.90 -12.18
C THR A 37 3.97 -1.46 -13.41
N ALA A 38 3.87 -2.22 -14.51
CA ALA A 38 4.60 -1.92 -15.73
C ALA A 38 4.11 -0.66 -16.45
N HIS A 39 2.83 -0.29 -16.29
CA HIS A 39 2.18 0.74 -17.11
C HIS A 39 1.40 1.81 -16.32
N ASP A 40 0.97 1.54 -15.07
CA ASP A 40 -0.01 2.38 -14.37
C ASP A 40 0.54 3.09 -13.12
N GLY A 41 1.87 3.17 -13.01
CA GLY A 41 2.53 3.78 -11.85
C GLY A 41 2.39 2.93 -10.58
N PRO A 42 2.69 3.51 -9.40
CA PRO A 42 2.58 2.81 -8.13
C PRO A 42 1.11 2.55 -7.77
N VAL A 43 0.83 1.32 -7.32
CA VAL A 43 -0.50 0.91 -6.86
C VAL A 43 -0.43 0.53 -5.38
N PHE A 44 -1.41 1.00 -4.60
CA PHE A 44 -1.58 0.55 -3.23
C PHE A 44 -2.33 -0.78 -3.21
N ALA A 45 -1.87 -1.71 -2.39
CA ALA A 45 -2.53 -2.99 -2.22
C ALA A 45 -2.42 -3.49 -0.77
N GLN A 46 -3.30 -4.40 -0.38
CA GLN A 46 -3.20 -5.12 0.87
C GLN A 46 -2.85 -6.59 0.58
N MET A 47 -1.82 -7.09 1.25
CA MET A 47 -1.34 -8.46 1.05
C MET A 47 -2.22 -9.47 1.81
N GLN A 48 -2.99 -10.27 1.09
CA GLN A 48 -3.95 -11.23 1.66
C GLN A 48 -3.31 -12.61 1.91
N TYR A 49 -2.35 -13.01 1.06
CA TYR A 49 -1.68 -14.29 1.19
C TYR A 49 -0.28 -14.27 0.61
N LEU A 50 0.63 -15.07 1.17
CA LEU A 50 2.00 -15.26 0.71
C LEU A 50 2.28 -16.74 0.53
N PHE A 51 2.85 -17.10 -0.62
CA PHE A 51 3.18 -18.48 -0.93
C PHE A 51 4.35 -18.56 -1.92
N VAL A 52 4.88 -19.75 -2.13
CA VAL A 52 5.94 -20.00 -3.10
C VAL A 52 5.41 -20.96 -4.17
N CYS A 53 5.44 -20.53 -5.42
CA CYS A 53 5.23 -21.41 -6.56
C CYS A 53 6.56 -22.02 -6.98
N THR A 54 6.61 -23.33 -7.23
CA THR A 54 7.80 -23.97 -7.80
C THR A 54 7.54 -24.30 -9.26
N VAL A 55 8.35 -23.75 -10.17
CA VAL A 55 8.27 -24.02 -11.62
C VAL A 55 9.63 -24.52 -12.09
N ALA A 56 9.68 -25.75 -12.59
CA ALA A 56 10.93 -26.44 -12.98
C ALA A 56 12.00 -26.36 -11.88
N ASP A 57 11.63 -26.77 -10.66
CA ASP A 57 12.46 -26.75 -9.45
C ASP A 57 12.95 -25.38 -8.98
N LYS A 58 12.50 -24.29 -9.62
CA LYS A 58 12.83 -22.93 -9.22
C LYS A 58 11.70 -22.31 -8.38
N PRO A 59 11.99 -21.80 -7.17
CA PRO A 59 10.99 -21.16 -6.32
C PRO A 59 10.71 -19.72 -6.77
N TYR A 60 9.44 -19.36 -6.81
CA TYR A 60 8.91 -18.05 -7.13
C TYR A 60 8.01 -17.58 -5.98
N PRO A 61 8.50 -16.70 -5.09
CA PRO A 61 7.67 -16.11 -4.05
C PRO A 61 6.58 -15.21 -4.66
N MET A 62 5.33 -15.55 -4.38
CA MET A 62 4.14 -14.89 -4.89
C MET A 62 3.30 -14.34 -3.74
N ALA A 63 2.54 -13.29 -4.02
CA ALA A 63 1.54 -12.74 -3.11
C ALA A 63 0.18 -12.66 -3.80
N LEU A 64 -0.88 -13.04 -3.08
CA LEU A 64 -2.25 -12.65 -3.42
C LEU A 64 -2.52 -11.31 -2.76
N ILE A 65 -2.94 -10.34 -3.57
CA ILE A 65 -3.17 -8.98 -3.12
C ILE A 65 -4.58 -8.51 -3.43
N GLN A 66 -5.06 -7.59 -2.61
CA GLN A 66 -6.24 -6.79 -2.86
C GLN A 66 -5.78 -5.40 -3.29
N ALA A 67 -6.03 -5.02 -4.54
CA ALA A 67 -5.69 -3.70 -5.04
C ALA A 67 -6.62 -2.62 -4.47
N TYR A 68 -6.09 -1.39 -4.37
CA TYR A 68 -6.82 -0.19 -3.98
C TYR A 68 -6.54 0.92 -4.98
N ARG A 69 -7.61 1.60 -5.41
CA ARG A 69 -7.52 2.76 -6.29
C ARG A 69 -7.58 4.06 -5.50
N VAL A 70 -6.86 5.08 -5.99
CA VAL A 70 -6.94 6.43 -5.42
C VAL A 70 -8.29 7.06 -5.77
N VAL A 71 -8.97 7.63 -4.77
CA VAL A 71 -10.21 8.38 -4.94
C VAL A 71 -9.89 9.79 -5.44
N ARG A 72 -10.01 9.99 -6.76
CA ARG A 72 -9.69 11.27 -7.41
C ARG A 72 -10.70 12.39 -7.11
N SER A 73 -11.98 12.03 -6.95
CA SER A 73 -13.02 12.98 -6.56
C SER A 73 -12.97 13.22 -5.05
N ARG A 74 -12.13 14.17 -4.63
CA ARG A 74 -11.88 14.49 -3.23
C ARG A 74 -12.95 15.40 -2.64
N SER A 75 -13.35 15.11 -1.40
CA SER A 75 -14.16 16.01 -0.59
C SER A 75 -13.41 17.32 -0.26
N SER A 76 -14.11 18.33 0.26
CA SER A 76 -13.45 19.55 0.77
C SER A 76 -12.44 19.20 1.87
N HIS A 77 -12.85 18.39 2.85
CA HIS A 77 -11.99 17.95 3.95
C HIS A 77 -10.72 17.24 3.46
N ASP A 78 -10.85 16.31 2.49
CA ASP A 78 -9.67 15.62 1.95
C ASP A 78 -8.71 16.59 1.24
N LYS A 79 -9.22 17.65 0.61
CA LYS A 79 -8.38 18.69 -0.02
C LYS A 79 -7.71 19.58 1.02
N ASP A 80 -8.48 20.08 1.99
CA ASP A 80 -8.01 21.01 3.01
C ASP A 80 -6.95 20.37 3.91
N LEU A 81 -7.09 19.06 4.17
CA LEU A 81 -6.15 18.27 4.96
C LEU A 81 -5.09 17.54 4.11
N GLY A 82 -5.14 17.66 2.78
CA GLY A 82 -4.17 17.01 1.88
C GLY A 82 -4.24 15.47 1.86
N LEU A 83 -5.34 14.86 2.31
CA LEU A 83 -5.47 13.42 2.50
C LEU A 83 -5.48 12.64 1.18
N LEU A 84 -4.78 11.51 1.17
CA LEU A 84 -4.83 10.52 0.09
C LEU A 84 -5.79 9.39 0.48
N ARG A 85 -7.00 9.44 -0.09
CA ARG A 85 -8.03 8.43 0.09
C ARG A 85 -7.93 7.32 -0.95
N LEU A 86 -8.02 6.09 -0.47
CA LEU A 86 -8.02 4.86 -1.26
C LEU A 86 -9.39 4.21 -1.18
N ARG A 87 -9.77 3.49 -2.24
CA ARG A 87 -10.96 2.65 -2.28
C ARG A 87 -10.58 1.25 -2.75
N LYS A 88 -11.02 0.24 -2.01
CA LYS A 88 -10.82 -1.16 -2.34
C LYS A 88 -11.35 -1.45 -3.74
N ASP A 89 -10.55 -2.15 -4.55
CA ASP A 89 -11.01 -2.67 -5.83
C ASP A 89 -11.78 -3.98 -5.63
N ARG A 90 -12.55 -4.42 -6.62
CA ARG A 90 -13.26 -5.71 -6.55
C ARG A 90 -12.40 -6.89 -6.99
N VAL A 91 -11.23 -6.62 -7.55
CA VAL A 91 -10.33 -7.63 -8.11
C VAL A 91 -9.20 -7.92 -7.14
N THR A 92 -8.88 -9.20 -7.00
CA THR A 92 -7.65 -9.66 -6.35
C THR A 92 -6.69 -10.13 -7.42
N GLU A 93 -5.40 -9.92 -7.19
CA GLU A 93 -4.37 -10.19 -8.19
C GLU A 93 -3.22 -10.97 -7.58
N LEU A 94 -2.58 -11.80 -8.41
CA LEU A 94 -1.34 -12.48 -8.07
C LEU A 94 -0.16 -11.68 -8.59
N ILE A 95 0.77 -11.37 -7.70
CA ILE A 95 1.99 -10.65 -8.03
C ILE A 95 3.22 -11.43 -7.61
N SER A 96 4.33 -11.19 -8.30
CA SER A 96 5.64 -11.53 -7.75
C SER A 96 5.93 -10.66 -6.54
N VAL A 97 6.45 -11.23 -5.46
CA VAL A 97 6.90 -10.46 -4.28
C VAL A 97 7.99 -9.44 -4.65
N GLN A 98 8.69 -9.64 -5.77
CA GLN A 98 9.72 -8.71 -6.26
C GLN A 98 9.14 -7.41 -6.82
N SER A 99 7.85 -7.34 -7.15
CA SER A 99 7.22 -6.07 -7.58
C SER A 99 6.87 -5.14 -6.42
N ILE A 100 6.99 -5.63 -5.18
CA ILE A 100 6.73 -4.84 -3.98
C ILE A 100 7.85 -3.81 -3.81
N VAL A 101 7.47 -2.53 -3.88
CA VAL A 101 8.38 -1.41 -3.66
C VAL A 101 8.66 -1.25 -2.18
N ARG A 102 7.60 -1.17 -1.36
CA ARG A 102 7.70 -0.99 0.09
C ARG A 102 6.35 -1.25 0.79
N GLY A 103 6.37 -1.24 2.13
CA GLY A 103 5.15 -1.21 2.94
C GLY A 103 4.50 0.17 2.97
N ALA A 104 3.23 0.21 3.35
CA ALA A 104 2.47 1.44 3.58
C ALA A 104 1.66 1.32 4.87
N ILE A 105 1.55 2.44 5.60
CA ILE A 105 0.62 2.55 6.72
C ILE A 105 -0.67 3.13 6.16
N VAL A 106 -1.74 2.37 6.28
CA VAL A 106 -3.07 2.71 5.76
C VAL A 106 -4.08 2.42 6.85
N ILE A 107 -5.00 3.35 7.07
CA ILE A 107 -6.02 3.27 8.13
C ILE A 107 -7.43 3.35 7.54
N PRO A 108 -8.45 2.80 8.20
CA PRO A 108 -9.84 2.99 7.80
C PRO A 108 -10.18 4.48 7.72
N ALA A 109 -10.91 4.89 6.68
CA ALA A 109 -11.35 6.27 6.53
C ALA A 109 -12.58 6.60 7.38
N SER A 110 -13.24 5.58 7.94
CA SER A 110 -14.42 5.68 8.79
C SER A 110 -14.56 4.42 9.64
N ASP A 111 -15.12 4.57 10.84
CA ASP A 111 -15.53 3.44 11.70
C ASP A 111 -16.87 2.82 11.25
N ASP A 112 -17.56 3.44 10.28
CA ASP A 112 -18.80 2.91 9.70
C ASP A 112 -18.50 1.62 8.90
N PRO A 113 -19.05 0.45 9.31
CA PRO A 113 -18.81 -0.81 8.62
C PRO A 113 -19.26 -0.79 7.14
N MET A 114 -20.25 0.05 6.79
CA MET A 114 -20.72 0.20 5.40
C MET A 114 -19.73 0.97 4.52
N LYS A 115 -18.72 1.62 5.12
CA LYS A 115 -17.64 2.37 4.43
C LYS A 115 -16.28 1.69 4.58
N GLY A 116 -16.25 0.41 4.97
CA GLY A 116 -15.02 -0.36 5.19
C GLY A 116 -14.12 -0.54 3.95
N ASP A 117 -14.61 -0.18 2.76
CA ASP A 117 -13.82 -0.19 1.53
C ASP A 117 -12.95 1.06 1.35
N GLU A 118 -13.18 2.12 2.12
CA GLU A 118 -12.40 3.35 2.03
C GLU A 118 -11.32 3.44 3.10
N MET A 119 -10.11 3.78 2.66
CA MET A 119 -8.94 3.88 3.52
C MET A 119 -8.24 5.23 3.31
N LEU A 120 -7.40 5.62 4.26
CA LEU A 120 -6.52 6.79 4.17
C LEU A 120 -5.06 6.34 4.29
N VAL A 121 -4.20 6.85 3.43
CA VAL A 121 -2.75 6.68 3.57
C VAL A 121 -2.27 7.57 4.72
N TRP A 122 -1.56 6.98 5.68
CA TRP A 122 -1.04 7.67 6.84
C TRP A 122 0.42 8.09 6.60
N ASP A 123 0.59 9.26 5.99
CA ASP A 123 1.89 9.80 5.59
C ASP A 123 2.54 10.72 6.66
N VAL A 124 1.76 11.18 7.65
CA VAL A 124 2.23 12.11 8.70
C VAL A 124 3.36 11.53 9.56
N LEU A 125 3.36 10.22 9.81
CA LEU A 125 4.42 9.55 10.60
C LEU A 125 5.54 8.99 9.72
N ASP A 126 5.45 9.14 8.40
CA ASP A 126 6.37 8.55 7.44
C ASP A 126 6.74 9.59 6.38
N GLY A 127 7.80 10.36 6.65
CA GLY A 127 8.31 11.40 5.75
C GLY A 127 8.67 10.85 4.36
N ASN A 128 9.08 9.59 4.28
CA ASN A 128 9.29 8.90 3.01
C ASN A 128 7.97 8.70 2.25
N MET A 129 6.91 8.28 2.94
CA MET A 129 5.58 8.15 2.34
C MET A 129 5.05 9.50 1.86
N PHE A 130 5.20 10.55 2.67
CA PHE A 130 4.81 11.90 2.27
C PHE A 130 5.46 12.34 0.95
N LEU A 131 6.79 12.13 0.82
CA LEU A 131 7.52 12.47 -0.40
C LEU A 131 7.07 11.63 -1.61
N ARG A 132 6.78 10.34 -1.40
CA ARG A 132 6.25 9.46 -2.45
C ARG A 132 4.87 9.90 -2.90
N VAL A 133 3.97 10.17 -1.97
CA VAL A 133 2.62 10.64 -2.29
C VAL A 133 2.68 11.96 -3.05
N LYS A 134 3.51 12.91 -2.60
CA LYS A 134 3.71 14.20 -3.26
C LYS A 134 4.25 14.06 -4.69
N ARG A 135 5.16 13.11 -4.92
CA ARG A 135 5.77 12.84 -6.24
C ARG A 135 4.80 12.14 -7.19
N ASP A 136 4.12 11.10 -6.69
CA ASP A 136 3.36 10.16 -7.53
C ASP A 136 1.88 10.57 -7.68
N TYR A 137 1.35 11.39 -6.76
CA TYR A 137 -0.02 11.89 -6.77
C TYR A 137 -0.03 13.41 -6.59
N ALA A 138 0.17 14.14 -7.69
CA ALA A 138 0.19 15.60 -7.68
C ALA A 138 -1.11 16.22 -7.14
N GLY A 139 -0.98 17.25 -6.29
CA GLY A 139 -2.10 17.94 -5.65
C GLY A 139 -2.62 17.27 -4.37
N TYR A 140 -2.05 16.13 -3.97
CA TYR A 140 -2.18 15.54 -2.64
C TYR A 140 -1.04 16.10 -1.75
N THR A 141 -1.20 16.03 -0.43
CA THR A 141 -0.26 16.57 0.59
C THR A 141 -0.08 18.09 0.67
N THR A 142 -0.74 18.85 -0.20
CA THR A 142 -0.87 20.31 -0.08
C THR A 142 -2.30 20.64 0.36
N GLY A 143 -2.44 21.27 1.53
CA GLY A 143 -3.66 22.01 1.86
C GLY A 143 -3.86 23.13 0.84
N ARG A 144 -5.11 23.57 0.68
CA ARG A 144 -5.42 24.72 -0.17
C ARG A 144 -4.71 25.99 0.29
#